data_AF-A0A7U9XM57-F1
#
_entry.id   AF-A0A7U9XM57-F1
#
_cell.length_a   1.000
_cell.length_b   1.000
_cell.length_c   1.000
_cell.angle_alpha   90.00
_cell.angle_beta   90.00
_cell.angle_gamma   90.00
#
_symmetry.space_group_name_H-M   'P 1'
#
loop_
_entity.id
_entity.type
_entity.pdbx_description
1 polymer ?
#
loop_
_entity_poly.entity_id
_entity_poly.type
_entity_poly.pdbx_seq_one_letter_code
_entity_poly.pdbx_strand_id
1 'polypeptide(L)'
;MVVSLHACDKATDYALEKAVKWGARVILAVPCCQHELNRQIRCEMLQPVLKYGVIRERISALITDALRAQILEQNGYETQILEFIDMEHTPKNLLIRAVKAGGMRPRGKVSSISELTDFLHVRPALASLIGMPDETGRQEPS
;
A
#
# COMPACT_ATOMS: atom_id res chain seq x y z
N MET A 1 -5.42 -3.05 -19.14
CA MET A 1 -6.03 -2.31 -18.02
C MET A 1 -6.46 -3.36 -17.00
N VAL A 2 -6.26 -3.11 -15.71
CA VAL A 2 -6.70 -4.01 -14.63
C VAL A 2 -7.60 -3.21 -13.69
N VAL A 3 -8.74 -3.80 -13.31
CA VAL A 3 -9.71 -3.19 -12.41
C VAL A 3 -10.04 -4.19 -11.30
N SER A 4 -9.94 -3.75 -10.05
CA SER A 4 -10.28 -4.51 -8.85
C SER A 4 -11.24 -3.68 -8.00
N LEU A 5 -12.55 -3.85 -8.22
CA LEU A 5 -13.59 -3.05 -7.56
C LEU A 5 -13.90 -3.51 -6.13
N HIS A 6 -13.60 -4.76 -5.79
CA HIS A 6 -13.76 -5.25 -4.43
C HIS A 6 -12.73 -6.33 -4.14
N ALA A 7 -11.65 -5.94 -3.47
CA ALA A 7 -10.65 -6.87 -2.94
C ALA A 7 -10.31 -6.47 -1.51
N CYS A 8 -10.26 -7.46 -0.62
CA CYS A 8 -9.99 -7.26 0.79
C CYS A 8 -8.64 -7.90 1.16
N ASP A 9 -7.95 -7.29 2.10
CA ASP A 9 -6.68 -7.73 2.65
C ASP A 9 -5.66 -8.01 1.54
N LYS A 10 -5.01 -9.18 1.58
CA LYS A 10 -4.01 -9.61 0.59
C LYS A 10 -4.56 -9.79 -0.81
N ALA A 11 -5.87 -9.94 -0.99
CA ALA A 11 -6.46 -10.08 -2.32
C ALA A 11 -6.16 -8.84 -3.19
N THR A 12 -6.16 -7.65 -2.59
CA THR A 12 -5.77 -6.41 -3.27
C THR A 12 -4.30 -6.48 -3.66
N ASP A 13 -3.44 -6.98 -2.78
CA ASP A 13 -2.00 -7.07 -3.02
C ASP A 13 -1.68 -8.05 -4.17
N TYR A 14 -2.38 -9.19 -4.24
CA TYR A 14 -2.25 -10.11 -5.37
C TYR A 14 -2.75 -9.48 -6.68
N ALA A 15 -3.86 -8.74 -6.66
CA ALA A 15 -4.36 -8.06 -7.86
C ALA A 15 -3.37 -6.99 -8.37
N LEU A 16 -2.77 -6.23 -7.45
CA LEU A 16 -1.75 -5.24 -7.77
C LEU A 16 -0.46 -5.90 -8.30
N GLU A 17 0.00 -7.00 -7.69
CA GLU A 17 1.15 -7.78 -8.19
C GLU A 17 0.92 -8.25 -9.63
N LYS A 18 -0.24 -8.85 -9.93
CA LYS A 18 -0.56 -9.29 -11.29
C LYS A 18 -0.62 -8.13 -12.26
N ALA A 19 -1.22 -7.02 -11.87
CA ALA A 19 -1.30 -5.83 -12.71
C ALA A 19 0.08 -5.27 -13.08
N VAL A 20 0.99 -5.24 -12.10
CA VAL A 20 2.39 -4.83 -12.32
C VAL A 20 3.11 -5.82 -13.22
N LYS A 21 3.04 -7.13 -12.95
CA LYS A 21 3.70 -8.18 -13.76
C LYS A 21 3.20 -8.25 -15.20
N TRP A 22 1.91 -8.00 -15.43
CA TRP A 22 1.35 -7.89 -16.78
C TRP A 22 1.65 -6.55 -17.46
N GLY A 23 2.32 -5.62 -16.76
CA GLY A 23 2.68 -4.32 -17.29
C GLY A 23 1.48 -3.47 -17.68
N ALA A 24 0.37 -3.58 -16.94
CA ALA A 24 -0.88 -2.90 -17.23
C ALA A 24 -0.67 -1.39 -17.42
N ARG A 25 -1.28 -0.81 -18.47
CA ARG A 25 -1.19 0.67 -18.68
C ARG A 25 -1.94 1.47 -17.61
N VAL A 26 -3.01 0.90 -17.07
CA VAL A 26 -3.88 1.52 -16.05
C VAL A 26 -4.31 0.44 -15.06
N ILE A 27 -4.24 0.76 -13.78
CA ILE A 27 -4.68 -0.04 -12.63
C ILE A 27 -5.69 0.81 -11.83
N LEU A 28 -6.85 0.24 -11.54
CA LEU A 28 -7.86 0.81 -10.67
C LEU A 28 -8.16 -0.20 -9.56
N ALA A 29 -7.89 0.13 -8.31
CA ALA A 29 -8.11 -0.76 -7.18
C ALA A 29 -8.86 -0.06 -6.05
N VAL A 30 -9.99 -0.63 -5.63
CA VAL A 30 -10.78 -0.19 -4.48
C VAL A 30 -10.48 -1.14 -3.31
N PRO A 31 -9.54 -0.79 -2.42
CA PRO A 31 -9.23 -1.58 -1.24
C PRO A 31 -10.39 -1.56 -0.25
N CYS A 32 -10.70 -2.73 0.30
CA CYS A 32 -11.84 -2.89 1.21
C CYS A 32 -11.42 -2.87 2.69
N CYS A 33 -10.75 -3.91 3.19
CA CYS A 33 -10.39 -4.08 4.60
C CYS A 33 -8.92 -4.44 4.64
N GLN A 34 -8.19 -4.07 5.70
CA GLN A 34 -6.87 -4.63 5.94
C GLN A 34 -6.77 -5.23 7.34
N HIS A 35 -6.54 -6.54 7.39
CA HIS A 35 -6.31 -7.26 8.63
C HIS A 35 -4.82 -7.49 8.87
N GLU A 36 -4.03 -7.63 7.80
CA GLU A 36 -2.58 -7.84 7.88
C GLU A 36 -1.90 -6.72 8.66
N LEU A 37 -2.04 -5.47 8.20
CA LEU A 37 -1.35 -4.33 8.81
C LEU A 37 -1.91 -4.02 10.20
N ASN A 38 -3.21 -4.22 10.41
CA ASN A 38 -3.87 -3.99 11.68
C ASN A 38 -3.26 -4.84 12.81
N ARG A 39 -2.85 -6.08 12.53
CA ARG A 39 -2.20 -6.95 13.53
C ARG A 39 -0.74 -6.60 13.79
N GLN A 40 -0.08 -5.96 12.83
CA GLN A 40 1.36 -5.67 12.88
C GLN A 40 1.67 -4.30 13.47
N ILE A 41 0.85 -3.28 13.17
CA ILE A 41 1.14 -1.89 13.49
C ILE A 41 1.45 -1.70 14.98
N ARG A 42 2.65 -1.21 15.27
CA ARG A 42 3.14 -0.89 16.61
C ARG A 42 3.89 0.43 16.54
N CYS A 43 3.46 1.39 17.32
CA CYS A 43 4.14 2.67 17.49
C CYS A 43 3.81 3.18 18.89
N GLU A 44 4.82 3.32 19.75
CA GLU A 44 4.64 3.73 21.15
C GLU A 44 3.97 5.10 21.25
N MET A 45 4.41 6.05 20.42
CA MET A 45 3.85 7.40 20.36
C MET A 45 2.37 7.40 19.96
N LEU A 46 1.94 6.48 19.11
CA LEU A 46 0.55 6.37 18.64
C LEU A 46 -0.33 5.45 19.50
N GLN A 47 0.20 4.79 20.54
CA GLN A 47 -0.58 3.91 21.42
C GLN A 47 -1.87 4.54 21.98
N PRO A 48 -1.90 5.81 22.42
CA PRO A 48 -3.12 6.43 22.93
C PRO A 48 -4.27 6.47 21.90
N VAL A 49 -3.93 6.43 20.61
CA VAL A 49 -4.88 6.42 19.48
C VAL A 49 -5.17 4.97 19.02
N LEU A 50 -4.12 4.16 18.88
CA LEU A 50 -4.21 2.77 18.39
C LEU A 50 -4.89 1.81 19.38
N LYS A 51 -5.10 2.21 20.64
CA LYS A 51 -5.87 1.43 21.63
C LYS A 51 -7.35 1.28 21.27
N TYR A 52 -7.91 2.18 20.47
CA TYR A 52 -9.31 2.12 20.04
C TYR A 52 -9.41 1.28 18.76
N GLY A 53 -10.06 0.11 18.83
CA GLY A 53 -10.09 -0.88 17.73
C GLY A 53 -10.50 -0.30 16.37
N VAL A 54 -11.60 0.46 16.33
CA VAL A 54 -12.09 1.08 15.08
C VAL A 54 -11.10 2.09 14.49
N ILE A 55 -10.38 2.83 15.34
CA ILE A 55 -9.38 3.81 14.91
C ILE A 55 -8.14 3.09 14.39
N ARG A 56 -7.70 2.05 15.09
CA ARG A 56 -6.59 1.20 14.68
C ARG A 56 -6.85 0.56 13.31
N GLU A 57 -8.05 0.03 13.10
CA GLU A 57 -8.47 -0.54 11.81
C GLU A 57 -8.42 0.48 10.68
N ARG A 58 -8.99 1.67 10.89
CA ARG A 58 -9.00 2.73 9.87
C ARG A 58 -7.60 3.24 9.54
N ILE A 59 -6.80 3.54 10.56
CA ILE A 59 -5.41 3.98 10.35
C ILE A 59 -4.61 2.91 9.61
N SER A 60 -4.76 1.64 9.99
CA SER A 60 -4.06 0.54 9.33
C SER A 60 -4.45 0.40 7.87
N ALA A 61 -5.74 0.54 7.54
CA ALA A 61 -6.21 0.52 6.15
C ALA A 61 -5.61 1.68 5.34
N LEU A 62 -5.67 2.91 5.87
CA LEU A 62 -5.13 4.11 5.20
C LEU A 62 -3.62 4.01 4.95
N ILE A 63 -2.86 3.55 5.95
CA ILE A 63 -1.42 3.33 5.82
C ILE A 63 -1.14 2.27 4.76
N THR A 64 -1.91 1.19 4.74
CA THR A 64 -1.75 0.13 3.72
C THR A 64 -1.95 0.68 2.32
N ASP A 65 -2.98 1.50 2.11
CA ASP A 65 -3.29 2.04 0.79
C ASP A 65 -2.22 3.05 0.34
N ALA A 66 -1.68 3.84 1.26
CA ALA A 66 -0.51 4.69 1.01
C ALA A 66 0.74 3.87 0.64
N LEU A 67 1.02 2.78 1.35
CA LEU A 67 2.12 1.86 1.03
C LEU A 67 1.94 1.23 -0.35
N ARG A 68 0.72 0.78 -0.68
CA ARG A 68 0.39 0.24 -2.01
C ARG A 68 0.65 1.26 -3.12
N ALA A 69 0.22 2.50 -2.93
CA ALA A 69 0.48 3.59 -3.87
C ALA A 69 1.99 3.84 -4.04
N GLN A 70 2.74 3.97 -2.95
CA GLN A 70 4.20 4.15 -2.99
C GLN A 70 4.92 3.00 -3.72
N ILE A 71 4.53 1.74 -3.47
CA ILE A 71 5.11 0.58 -4.17
C ILE A 71 4.83 0.66 -5.67
N LEU A 72 3.60 1.04 -6.08
CA LEU A 72 3.26 1.22 -7.49
C LEU A 72 4.10 2.35 -8.13
N GLU A 73 4.36 3.44 -7.42
CA GLU A 73 5.24 4.52 -7.91
C GLU A 73 6.66 4.05 -8.18
N GLN A 74 7.23 3.27 -7.26
CA GLN A 74 8.55 2.67 -7.43
C GLN A 74 8.61 1.71 -8.63
N ASN A 75 7.46 1.15 -9.02
CA ASN A 75 7.28 0.28 -10.19
C ASN A 75 6.94 1.05 -11.48
N GLY A 76 7.09 2.38 -11.51
CA GLY A 76 6.96 3.18 -12.72
C GLY A 76 5.52 3.59 -13.04
N TYR A 77 4.65 3.63 -12.03
CA TYR A 77 3.30 4.17 -12.17
C TYR A 77 3.21 5.57 -11.58
N GLU A 78 2.37 6.41 -12.18
CA GLU A 78 1.86 7.63 -11.56
C GLU A 78 0.62 7.25 -10.76
N THR A 79 0.67 7.42 -9.44
CA THR A 79 -0.39 6.94 -8.55
C THR A 79 -1.16 8.08 -7.90
N GLN A 80 -2.45 7.84 -7.67
CA GLN A 80 -3.36 8.76 -7.01
C GLN A 80 -4.30 7.96 -6.12
N ILE A 81 -4.53 8.45 -4.91
CA ILE A 81 -5.59 7.96 -4.03
C ILE A 81 -6.71 8.99 -4.11
N LEU A 82 -7.86 8.57 -4.61
CA LEU A 82 -9.02 9.43 -4.87
C LEU A 82 -10.22 8.97 -4.07
N GLU A 83 -11.10 9.90 -3.74
CA GLU A 83 -12.43 9.56 -3.25
C GLU A 83 -13.31 9.12 -4.43
N PHE A 84 -13.90 7.92 -4.34
CA PHE A 84 -14.70 7.29 -5.41
C PHE A 84 -16.21 7.41 -5.18
N ILE A 85 -16.66 7.50 -3.94
CA ILE A 85 -18.07 7.65 -3.57
C ILE A 85 -18.17 8.42 -2.26
N ASP A 86 -19.23 9.21 -2.09
CA ASP A 86 -19.43 9.99 -0.86
C ASP A 86 -19.49 9.07 0.37
N MET A 87 -18.89 9.54 1.47
CA MET A 87 -18.87 8.82 2.75
C MET A 87 -20.26 8.49 3.31
N GLU A 88 -21.31 9.17 2.84
CA GLU A 88 -22.72 8.91 3.19
C GLU A 88 -23.15 7.48 2.86
N HIS A 89 -22.54 6.85 1.87
CA HIS A 89 -22.88 5.50 1.45
C HIS A 89 -21.93 4.44 2.01
N THR A 90 -20.67 4.79 2.30
CA THR A 90 -19.71 3.84 2.86
C THR A 90 -18.49 4.54 3.47
N PRO A 91 -17.95 4.06 4.61
CA PRO A 91 -16.68 4.52 5.15
C PRO A 91 -15.47 4.07 4.31
N LYS A 92 -15.70 3.30 3.24
CA LYS A 92 -14.69 2.83 2.27
C LYS A 92 -14.91 3.52 0.94
N ASN A 93 -14.30 4.69 0.85
CA ASN A 93 -14.50 5.64 -0.23
C ASN A 93 -13.24 5.84 -1.07
N LEU A 94 -12.15 5.11 -0.84
CA LEU A 94 -10.87 5.32 -1.54
C LEU A 94 -10.70 4.41 -2.76
N LEU A 95 -10.16 4.99 -3.84
CA LEU A 95 -9.74 4.33 -5.07
C LEU A 95 -8.26 4.64 -5.32
N ILE A 96 -7.45 3.59 -5.45
CA ILE A 96 -6.08 3.68 -5.94
C ILE A 96 -6.12 3.64 -7.48
N ARG A 97 -5.75 4.75 -8.10
CA ARG A 97 -5.56 4.86 -9.55
C ARG A 97 -4.07 4.92 -9.85
N ALA A 98 -3.57 4.00 -10.68
CA ALA A 98 -2.18 3.98 -11.11
C ALA A 98 -2.10 3.93 -12.64
N VAL A 99 -1.39 4.87 -13.25
CA VAL A 99 -1.20 4.95 -14.70
C VAL A 99 0.27 4.77 -15.01
N LYS A 100 0.62 3.85 -15.92
CA LYS A 100 2.00 3.59 -16.29
C LYS A 100 2.62 4.86 -16.90
N ALA A 101 3.70 5.35 -16.31
CA ALA A 101 4.35 6.56 -16.77
C ALA A 101 4.88 6.36 -18.20
N GLY A 102 4.54 7.26 -19.11
CA GLY A 102 4.90 7.19 -20.54
C GLY A 102 6.33 7.62 -20.87
N GLY A 103 7.23 7.71 -19.88
CA GLY A 103 8.61 8.15 -20.06
C GLY A 103 9.44 8.06 -18.77
N MET A 104 10.76 8.22 -18.89
CA MET A 104 11.70 8.32 -17.77
C MET A 104 11.43 9.60 -16.98
N ARG A 105 10.45 9.57 -16.07
CA ARG A 105 10.41 10.57 -14.99
C ARG A 105 11.57 10.29 -14.05
N PRO A 106 12.29 11.32 -13.59
CA PRO A 106 13.24 11.13 -12.50
C PRO A 106 12.46 10.51 -11.34
N ARG A 107 12.95 9.39 -10.80
CA ARG A 107 12.44 8.82 -9.55
C ARG A 107 12.48 9.98 -8.55
N GLY A 108 11.32 10.57 -8.26
CA GLY A 108 11.20 11.58 -7.20
C GLY A 108 11.81 10.99 -5.93
N LYS A 109 12.45 11.85 -5.12
CA LYS A 109 13.17 11.47 -3.90
C LYS A 109 12.35 10.39 -3.17
N VAL A 110 12.78 9.13 -3.28
CA VAL A 110 12.08 8.00 -2.70
C VAL A 110 12.18 8.22 -1.21
N SER A 111 11.12 8.75 -0.60
CA SER A 111 10.97 8.67 0.85
C SER A 111 11.06 7.19 1.17
N SER A 112 12.08 6.80 1.93
CA SER A 112 12.42 5.40 2.13
C SER A 112 11.21 4.68 2.72
N ILE A 113 10.49 3.92 1.90
CA ILE A 113 9.35 3.11 2.37
C ILE A 113 9.81 2.14 3.47
N SER A 114 11.10 1.76 3.45
CA SER A 114 11.80 1.04 4.52
C SER A 114 11.74 1.77 5.85
N GLU A 115 12.13 3.06 5.93
CA GLU A 115 12.08 3.84 7.18
C GLU A 115 10.66 3.87 7.78
N LEU A 116 9.63 4.03 6.95
CA LEU A 116 8.24 4.03 7.41
C LEU A 116 7.80 2.64 7.90
N THR A 117 8.14 1.59 7.14
CA THR A 117 7.78 0.21 7.49
C THR A 117 8.50 -0.26 8.75
N ASP A 118 9.76 0.15 8.95
CA ASP A 118 10.53 -0.09 10.17
C ASP A 118 9.96 0.67 11.36
N PHE A 119 9.66 1.97 11.19
CA PHE A 119 9.08 2.81 12.24
C PHE A 119 7.74 2.29 12.74
N LEU A 120 6.89 1.79 11.84
CA LEU A 120 5.58 1.24 12.18
C LEU A 120 5.63 -0.26 12.55
N HIS A 121 6.79 -0.90 12.39
CA HIS A 121 7.00 -2.34 12.53
C HIS A 121 6.05 -3.20 11.68
N VAL A 122 5.89 -2.83 10.40
CA VAL A 122 4.96 -3.49 9.46
C VAL A 122 5.67 -4.07 8.26
N ARG A 123 5.17 -5.19 7.75
CA ARG A 123 5.61 -5.84 6.52
C ARG A 123 4.44 -6.02 5.57
N PRO A 124 4.25 -5.13 4.58
CA PRO A 124 3.16 -5.22 3.62
C PRO A 124 3.41 -6.38 2.64
N ALA A 125 2.42 -7.26 2.44
CA ALA A 125 2.56 -8.40 1.53
C ALA A 125 2.95 -8.01 0.10
N LEU A 126 2.44 -6.86 -0.39
CA LEU A 126 2.73 -6.38 -1.74
C LEU A 126 4.22 -6.18 -2.01
N ALA A 127 4.99 -5.71 -1.03
CA ALA A 127 6.43 -5.49 -1.18
C ALA A 127 7.18 -6.80 -1.45
N SER A 128 6.82 -7.87 -0.73
CA SER A 128 7.36 -9.21 -0.94
C SER A 128 6.91 -9.82 -2.28
N LEU A 129 5.68 -9.54 -2.73
CA LEU A 129 5.12 -10.10 -3.97
C LEU A 129 5.73 -9.51 -5.25
N ILE A 130 6.09 -8.23 -5.21
CA ILE A 130 6.68 -7.52 -6.36
C ILE A 130 8.22 -7.62 -6.39
N GLY A 131 8.83 -8.15 -5.31
CA GLY A 131 10.27 -8.39 -5.27
C GLY A 131 11.07 -7.10 -5.06
N MET A 132 10.63 -6.25 -4.13
CA MET A 132 11.47 -5.15 -3.68
C MET A 132 12.71 -5.71 -2.99
N PRO A 133 13.92 -5.17 -3.25
CA PRO A 133 15.10 -5.54 -2.49
C PRO A 133 14.83 -5.19 -1.03
N ASP A 134 14.94 -6.19 -0.17
CA ASP A 134 14.98 -6.01 1.27
C ASP A 134 16.27 -5.24 1.57
N GLU A 135 16.19 -3.90 1.67
CA GLU A 135 17.33 -3.07 2.08
C GLU A 135 17.63 -3.22 3.58
N THR A 136 17.05 -4.23 4.25
CA THR A 136 17.53 -4.67 5.54
C THR A 136 18.72 -5.61 5.30
N GLY A 137 19.88 -4.99 5.06
CA GLY A 137 21.17 -5.66 5.20
C GLY A 137 21.38 -6.16 6.63
N ARG A 138 20.75 -7.29 6.99
CA ARG A 138 21.28 -8.17 8.04
C ARG A 138 22.31 -9.06 7.36
N GLN A 139 23.57 -8.60 7.39
CA GLN A 139 24.70 -9.52 7.34
C GLN A 139 24.51 -10.52 8.48
N GLU A 140 24.20 -11.76 8.13
CA GLU A 140 24.37 -12.88 9.06
C GLU A 140 25.89 -13.04 9.29
N PRO A 141 26.37 -12.98 10.54
CA PRO A 141 27.77 -13.27 10.82
C PRO A 141 28.00 -14.77 10.61
N SER A 142 28.87 -15.09 9.64
CA SER A 142 29.53 -16.40 9.54
C SER A 142 30.73 -16.45 10.48
#